data_AF-A0A1B6MEX9-F1
#
_entry.id   AF-A0A1B6MEX9-F1
#
_cell.length_a   1.000
_cell.length_b   1.000
_cell.length_c   1.000
_cell.angle_alpha   90.00
_cell.angle_beta   90.00
_cell.angle_gamma   90.00
#
_symmetry.space_group_name_H-M   'P 1'
#
loop_
_entity.id
_entity.type
_entity.pdbx_description
1 polymer ?
#
loop_
_entity_poly.entity_id
_entity_poly.type
_entity_poly.pdbx_seq_one_letter_code
_entity_poly.pdbx_strand_id
1 'polypeptide(L)'
;TNHHSPGEPIFSDEEAESSHRHGEEEDDDDIPLAKVKLKGSPLPDEWKDDDDEGMKSLEGPFRNAIERLQAETDNEAKCEAMERIVQLVIQDDEVDSDTLTTVGQCLCAVLRHTWTTRVFPETVT
;
A
#
# COMPACT_ATOMS: atom_id res chain seq x y z
N THR A 1 24.21 -49.41 -8.45
CA THR A 1 24.62 -49.31 -9.85
C THR A 1 23.71 -48.30 -10.50
N ASN A 2 24.29 -47.17 -10.92
CA ASN A 2 23.57 -46.02 -11.47
C ASN A 2 23.44 -46.27 -12.97
N HIS A 3 22.24 -46.56 -13.48
CA HIS A 3 22.01 -46.68 -14.92
C HIS A 3 21.28 -45.42 -15.40
N HIS A 4 22.07 -44.40 -15.74
CA HIS A 4 21.65 -43.36 -16.66
C HIS A 4 21.71 -43.96 -18.07
N SER A 5 20.63 -43.86 -18.83
CA SER A 5 20.71 -43.93 -20.29
C SER A 5 19.78 -42.89 -20.90
N PRO A 6 20.24 -42.20 -21.95
CA PRO A 6 19.69 -40.93 -22.42
C PRO A 6 18.66 -41.19 -23.52
N GLY A 7 17.44 -40.72 -23.33
CA GLY A 7 16.41 -40.68 -24.35
C GLY A 7 15.82 -39.28 -24.34
N GLU A 8 16.15 -38.51 -25.36
CA GLU A 8 15.82 -37.10 -25.53
C GLU A 8 14.32 -36.80 -25.29
N PRO A 9 13.98 -35.57 -24.82
CA PRO A 9 12.60 -35.12 -24.82
C PRO A 9 12.11 -35.05 -26.28
N ILE A 10 11.20 -35.96 -26.64
CA ILE A 10 10.47 -35.89 -27.90
C ILE A 10 9.40 -34.82 -27.71
N PHE A 11 9.73 -33.57 -28.03
CA PHE A 11 8.73 -32.53 -28.25
C PHE A 11 7.95 -32.93 -29.49
N SER A 12 6.69 -33.33 -29.29
CA SER A 12 5.74 -33.54 -30.39
C SER A 12 5.29 -32.15 -30.86
N ASP A 13 6.06 -31.59 -31.78
CA ASP A 13 5.76 -30.39 -32.53
C ASP A 13 4.59 -30.67 -33.49
N GLU A 14 3.36 -30.42 -33.03
CA GLU A 14 2.19 -30.37 -33.89
C GLU A 14 2.11 -28.96 -34.49
N GLU A 15 2.83 -28.77 -35.61
CA GLU A 15 2.67 -27.61 -36.47
C GLU A 15 1.29 -27.68 -37.16
N ALA A 16 0.32 -26.93 -36.63
CA ALA A 16 -0.90 -26.59 -37.36
C ALA A 16 -0.67 -25.27 -38.10
N GLU A 17 -0.24 -25.39 -39.34
CA GLU A 17 -0.11 -24.32 -40.32
C GLU A 17 -1.49 -23.66 -40.57
N SER A 18 -1.66 -22.38 -40.23
CA SER A 18 -2.75 -21.56 -40.77
C SER A 18 -2.17 -20.38 -41.52
N SER A 19 -1.94 -20.60 -42.81
CA SER A 19 -1.74 -19.52 -43.79
C SER A 19 -2.99 -18.63 -43.92
N HIS A 20 -2.74 -17.35 -44.23
CA HIS A 20 -3.66 -16.24 -44.57
C HIS A 20 -3.91 -15.24 -43.40
N ARG A 21 -3.61 -13.93 -43.46
CA ARG A 21 -3.33 -12.98 -44.56
C ARG A 21 -2.48 -11.81 -44.07
N HIS A 22 -1.74 -11.20 -44.99
CA HIS A 22 -1.15 -9.87 -44.86
C HIS A 22 -2.24 -8.85 -44.48
N GLY A 23 -2.09 -8.22 -43.31
CA GLY A 23 -2.84 -7.06 -42.86
C GLY A 23 -1.81 -6.06 -42.36
N GLU A 24 -1.56 -5.04 -43.17
CA GLU A 24 -0.76 -3.88 -42.83
C GLU A 24 -1.63 -3.06 -41.86
N GLU A 25 -1.38 -3.13 -40.56
CA GLU A 25 -1.98 -2.23 -39.58
C GLU A 25 -0.88 -1.55 -38.78
N GLU A 26 -0.60 -0.35 -39.28
CA GLU A 26 -0.04 0.84 -38.65
C GLU A 26 0.37 0.72 -37.18
N ASP A 27 1.69 0.81 -37.01
CA ASP A 27 2.44 1.38 -35.89
C ASP A 27 1.71 2.59 -35.24
N ASP A 28 0.92 2.36 -34.17
CA ASP A 28 0.25 3.43 -33.43
C ASP A 28 0.21 3.20 -31.90
N ASP A 29 1.17 2.42 -31.36
CA ASP A 29 1.34 2.22 -29.91
C ASP A 29 2.46 3.11 -29.30
N ASP A 30 2.99 4.07 -30.06
CA ASP A 30 3.93 5.08 -29.53
C ASP A 30 3.15 6.23 -28.88
N ILE A 31 2.56 5.97 -27.71
CA ILE A 31 1.96 7.02 -26.88
C ILE A 31 3.09 7.97 -26.44
N PRO A 32 3.10 9.25 -26.87
CA PRO A 32 4.16 10.16 -26.47
C PRO A 32 4.11 10.35 -24.95
N LEU A 33 5.22 10.04 -24.27
CA LEU A 33 5.41 10.23 -22.82
C LEU A 33 5.08 11.67 -22.35
N ALA A 34 4.98 12.62 -23.27
CA ALA A 34 4.47 13.97 -23.00
C ALA A 34 3.00 14.01 -22.51
N LYS A 35 2.20 12.94 -22.72
CA LYS A 35 0.82 12.83 -22.23
C LYS A 35 0.66 12.07 -20.91
N VAL A 36 1.72 11.45 -20.37
CA VAL A 36 1.68 10.94 -18.99
C VAL A 36 1.83 12.10 -18.01
N LYS A 37 0.77 12.89 -17.87
CA LYS A 37 0.60 13.70 -16.67
C LYS A 37 0.40 12.71 -15.55
N LEU A 38 1.46 12.44 -14.78
CA LEU A 38 1.32 11.90 -13.42
C LEU A 38 0.52 12.95 -12.65
N LYS A 39 -0.80 12.87 -12.78
CA LYS A 39 -1.73 13.62 -11.98
C LYS A 39 -1.56 13.01 -10.61
N GLY A 40 -0.60 13.55 -9.85
CA GLY A 40 -0.72 13.63 -8.42
C GLY A 40 -2.05 14.34 -8.19
N SER A 41 -3.12 13.55 -8.14
CA SER A 41 -4.40 14.01 -7.67
C SER A 41 -4.07 14.71 -6.36
N PRO A 42 -4.42 16.00 -6.20
CA PRO A 42 -4.57 16.52 -4.86
C PRO A 42 -5.41 15.49 -4.12
N LEU A 43 -4.92 15.03 -2.95
CA LEU A 43 -5.78 14.30 -2.03
C LEU A 43 -7.13 15.05 -1.98
N PRO A 44 -8.27 14.35 -2.07
CA PRO A 44 -9.57 15.01 -2.12
C PRO A 44 -9.64 16.07 -1.02
N ASP A 45 -10.13 17.28 -1.35
CA ASP A 45 -10.33 18.36 -0.37
C ASP A 45 -11.29 17.95 0.78
N GLU A 46 -11.91 16.77 0.69
CA GLU A 46 -12.77 16.11 1.70
C GLU A 46 -12.05 15.65 2.97
N TRP A 47 -10.73 15.82 3.08
CA TRP A 47 -9.94 15.33 4.22
C TRP A 47 -9.61 16.44 5.23
N LYS A 48 -10.32 17.57 5.13
CA LYS A 48 -10.27 18.68 6.08
C LYS A 48 -11.52 18.59 6.94
N ASP A 49 -11.32 18.51 8.25
CA ASP A 49 -12.32 18.62 9.34
C ASP A 49 -12.95 17.33 9.92
N ASP A 50 -12.78 16.14 9.34
CA ASP A 50 -13.36 14.90 9.92
C ASP A 50 -12.42 14.11 10.85
N ASP A 51 -11.17 14.56 11.05
CA ASP A 51 -10.18 13.85 11.89
C ASP A 51 -10.63 13.73 13.37
N ASP A 52 -11.49 14.64 13.85
CA ASP A 52 -12.01 14.64 15.22
C ASP A 52 -13.21 13.71 15.41
N GLU A 53 -14.02 13.47 14.36
CA GLU A 53 -15.23 12.66 14.45
C GLU A 53 -14.91 11.15 14.43
N GLY A 54 -13.99 10.72 13.57
CA GLY A 54 -13.48 9.34 13.57
C GLY A 54 -12.84 8.97 14.92
N MET A 55 -12.15 9.92 15.56
CA MET A 55 -11.54 9.72 16.87
C MET A 55 -12.57 9.54 17.99
N LYS A 56 -13.71 10.26 17.93
CA LYS A 56 -14.81 10.10 18.89
C LYS A 56 -15.54 8.76 18.74
N SER A 57 -15.57 8.21 17.53
CA SER A 57 -16.21 6.92 17.24
C SER A 57 -15.40 5.74 17.76
N LEU A 58 -14.10 5.91 17.99
CA LEU A 58 -13.28 4.87 18.61
C LEU A 58 -13.52 4.84 20.12
N GLU A 59 -13.58 3.63 20.67
CA GLU A 59 -13.70 3.43 22.11
C GLU A 59 -12.63 2.47 22.64
N GLY A 60 -12.49 2.46 23.96
CA GLY A 60 -11.66 1.50 24.66
C GLY A 60 -10.17 1.54 24.26
N PRO A 61 -9.55 0.39 24.00
CA PRO A 61 -8.09 0.30 23.89
C PRO A 61 -7.55 0.98 22.63
N PHE A 62 -8.28 0.95 21.52
CA PHE A 62 -7.86 1.61 20.27
C PHE A 62 -7.79 3.12 20.41
N ARG A 63 -8.84 3.73 20.98
CA ARG A 63 -8.86 5.17 21.25
C ARG A 63 -7.67 5.58 22.12
N ASN A 64 -7.48 4.91 23.25
CA ASN A 64 -6.39 5.24 24.18
C ASN A 64 -5.01 5.14 23.52
N ALA A 65 -4.79 4.12 22.67
CA ALA A 65 -3.52 3.92 21.99
C ALA A 65 -3.26 5.00 20.92
N ILE A 66 -4.29 5.43 20.20
CA ILE A 66 -4.18 6.52 19.21
C ILE A 66 -4.02 7.88 19.89
N GLU A 67 -4.74 8.17 20.98
CA GLU A 67 -4.55 9.40 21.76
C GLU A 67 -3.12 9.49 22.30
N ARG A 68 -2.57 8.37 22.79
CA ARG A 68 -1.17 8.27 23.19
C ARG A 68 -0.25 8.59 22.02
N LEU A 69 -0.41 7.90 20.89
CA LEU A 69 0.40 8.13 19.69
C LEU A 69 0.39 9.60 19.23
N GLN A 70 -0.75 10.28 19.32
CA GLN A 70 -0.90 11.71 19.00
C GLN A 70 -0.15 12.63 19.96
N ALA A 71 -0.17 12.31 21.26
CA ALA A 71 0.45 13.12 22.30
C ALA A 71 1.97 12.93 22.39
N GLU A 72 2.51 11.80 21.90
CA GLU A 72 3.94 11.51 21.98
C GLU A 72 4.76 12.45 21.07
N THR A 73 5.91 12.90 21.58
CA THR A 73 6.88 13.72 20.84
C THR A 73 8.18 12.97 20.58
N ASP A 74 8.50 12.00 21.41
CA ASP A 74 9.66 11.13 21.29
C ASP A 74 9.40 9.99 20.29
N ASN A 75 10.40 9.65 19.46
CA ASN A 75 10.24 8.65 18.42
C ASN A 75 10.13 7.23 18.97
N GLU A 76 10.84 6.90 20.05
CA GLU A 76 10.75 5.58 20.68
C GLU A 76 9.36 5.40 21.29
N ALA A 77 8.87 6.39 22.03
CA ALA A 77 7.53 6.38 22.60
C ALA A 77 6.43 6.31 21.52
N LYS A 78 6.61 7.00 20.39
CA LYS A 78 5.71 6.86 19.22
C LYS A 78 5.73 5.45 18.66
N CYS A 79 6.91 4.82 18.54
CA CYS A 79 7.03 3.45 18.06
C CYS A 79 6.34 2.47 19.01
N GLU A 80 6.52 2.63 20.32
CA GLU A 80 5.83 1.83 21.34
C GLU A 80 4.30 1.97 21.23
N ALA A 81 3.79 3.20 21.08
CA ALA A 81 2.36 3.45 20.90
C ALA A 81 1.82 2.80 19.61
N MET A 82 2.59 2.87 18.51
CA MET A 82 2.23 2.24 17.24
C MET A 82 2.25 0.71 17.35
N GLU A 83 3.25 0.13 18.00
CA GLU A 83 3.33 -1.30 18.26
C GLU A 83 2.11 -1.77 19.07
N ARG A 84 1.69 -0.98 20.06
CA ARG A 84 0.50 -1.29 20.85
C ARG A 84 -0.78 -1.32 19.99
N ILE A 85 -0.94 -0.40 19.05
CA ILE A 85 -2.07 -0.43 18.10
C ILE A 85 -2.04 -1.72 17.26
N VAL A 86 -0.87 -2.09 16.74
CA VAL A 86 -0.70 -3.33 15.95
C VAL A 86 -1.03 -4.56 16.79
N GLN A 87 -0.59 -4.61 18.05
CA GLN A 87 -0.92 -5.71 18.96
C GLN A 87 -2.43 -5.82 19.18
N LEU A 88 -3.14 -4.70 19.36
CA LEU A 88 -4.60 -4.72 19.52
C LEU A 88 -5.29 -5.28 18.27
N VAL A 89 -4.85 -4.88 17.07
CA VAL A 89 -5.40 -5.41 15.80
C VAL A 89 -5.16 -6.91 15.64
N ILE A 90 -4.00 -7.43 16.08
CA ILE A 90 -3.65 -8.84 15.89
C ILE A 90 -4.23 -9.74 16.97
N GLN A 91 -4.35 -9.24 18.21
CA GLN A 91 -4.79 -10.05 19.36
C GLN A 91 -6.30 -10.13 19.49
N ASP A 92 -7.03 -9.16 18.95
CA ASP A 92 -8.48 -9.11 19.02
C ASP A 92 -9.07 -9.63 17.69
N ASP A 93 -9.40 -10.93 17.68
CA ASP A 93 -10.03 -11.61 16.53
C ASP A 93 -11.48 -11.13 16.28
N GLU A 94 -12.07 -10.35 17.19
CA GLU A 94 -13.46 -9.90 17.12
C GLU A 94 -13.61 -8.43 16.68
N VAL A 95 -12.51 -7.76 16.31
CA VAL A 95 -12.58 -6.37 15.83
C VAL A 95 -13.33 -6.30 14.50
N ASP A 96 -14.40 -5.51 14.48
CA ASP A 96 -15.19 -5.29 13.29
C ASP A 96 -14.47 -4.40 12.25
N SER A 97 -14.90 -4.55 11.00
CA SER A 97 -14.29 -3.83 9.87
C SER A 97 -14.46 -2.32 9.95
N ASP A 98 -15.51 -1.82 10.61
CA ASP A 98 -15.77 -0.39 10.73
C ASP A 98 -14.79 0.25 11.73
N THR A 99 -14.54 -0.43 12.84
CA THR A 99 -13.50 -0.08 13.82
C THR A 99 -12.13 -0.07 13.17
N LEU A 100 -11.76 -1.11 12.40
CA LEU A 100 -10.47 -1.15 11.68
C LEU A 100 -10.34 -0.01 10.66
N THR A 101 -11.41 0.29 9.93
CA THR A 101 -11.45 1.39 8.96
C THR A 101 -11.19 2.72 9.67
N THR A 102 -11.85 2.93 10.81
CA THR A 102 -11.70 4.14 11.63
C THR A 102 -10.29 4.26 12.21
N VAL A 103 -9.73 3.17 12.73
CA VAL A 103 -8.33 3.11 13.19
C VAL A 103 -7.37 3.48 12.04
N GLY A 104 -7.59 2.92 10.84
CA GLY A 104 -6.79 3.24 9.66
C GLY A 104 -6.86 4.72 9.27
N GLN A 105 -8.06 5.32 9.32
CA GLN A 105 -8.26 6.75 9.05
C GLN A 105 -7.53 7.62 10.08
N CYS A 106 -7.69 7.32 11.38
CA CYS A 106 -6.98 8.03 12.45
C CYS A 106 -5.47 7.91 12.31
N LEU A 107 -4.93 6.72 12.00
CA LEU A 107 -3.50 6.54 11.77
C LEU A 107 -2.99 7.38 10.58
N CYS A 108 -3.76 7.41 9.48
CA CYS A 108 -3.43 8.25 8.34
C CYS A 108 -3.37 9.73 8.74
N ALA A 109 -4.29 10.20 9.57
CA ALA A 109 -4.29 11.57 10.09
C ALA A 109 -3.01 11.91 10.86
N VAL A 110 -2.65 11.06 11.82
CA VAL A 110 -1.51 11.27 12.71
C VAL A 110 -0.19 11.23 11.93
N LEU A 111 -0.04 10.27 11.03
CA LEU A 111 1.21 10.07 10.28
C LEU A 111 1.41 11.11 9.17
N ARG A 112 0.34 11.70 8.64
CA ARG A 112 0.39 12.74 7.60
C ARG A 112 1.24 13.95 8.03
N HIS A 113 1.10 14.39 9.28
CA HIS A 113 1.95 15.45 9.83
C HIS A 113 3.44 15.07 9.87
N THR A 114 3.73 13.78 10.07
CA THR A 114 5.10 13.25 10.17
C THR A 114 5.77 13.14 8.79
N TRP A 115 5.00 12.85 7.74
CA TRP A 115 5.53 12.69 6.38
C TRP A 115 5.58 13.97 5.56
N THR A 116 4.80 14.99 5.96
CA THR A 116 4.88 16.33 5.35
C THR A 116 6.08 17.12 5.84
N THR A 117 6.68 16.74 6.97
CA THR A 117 8.01 17.19 7.39
C THR A 117 9.12 16.55 6.54
N ARG A 118 10.30 17.21 6.47
CA ARG A 118 11.46 16.81 5.64
C ARG A 118 11.80 15.32 5.83
N VAL A 119 11.32 14.50 4.90
CA VAL A 119 11.57 13.04 4.85
C VAL A 119 13.03 12.74 4.48
N PHE A 120 13.64 13.63 3.71
CA PHE A 120 15.04 13.50 3.32
C PHE A 120 15.95 14.20 4.32
N PRO A 121 17.06 13.55 4.74
CA PRO A 121 18.08 14.21 5.53
C PRO A 121 18.65 15.38 4.73
N GLU A 122 18.88 16.53 5.38
CA GLU A 122 19.41 17.74 4.71
C GLU A 122 20.82 17.52 4.16
N THR A 123 21.55 16.57 4.75
CA THR A 123 22.88 16.15 4.30
C THR A 123 23.00 14.64 4.47
N VAL A 124 23.52 13.97 3.44
CA VAL A 124 23.98 12.59 3.50
C VAL A 124 25.50 12.69 3.67
N THR A 125 25.98 12.55 4.90
CA THR A 125 27.41 12.46 5.22
C THR A 125 27.83 11.02 5.41
#